data_AF-A0A7Y2A7Z2-F1
#
_entry.id   AF-A0A7Y2A7Z2-F1
#
_cell.length_a   1.000
_cell.length_b   1.000
_cell.length_c   1.000
_cell.angle_alpha   90.00
_cell.angle_beta   90.00
_cell.angle_gamma   90.00
#
_symmetry.space_group_name_H-M   'P 1'
#
loop_
_entity.id
_entity.type
_entity.pdbx_description
1 polymer ?
#
loop_
_entity_poly.entity_id
_entity_poly.type
_entity_poly.pdbx_seq_one_letter_code
_entity_poly.pdbx_strand_id
1 'polypeptide(L)'
;MIKIKTTPDQKTNSYFNRELSWLQFNARVLQEAEATTTPLIERLRFIGIFSNNLDEFFKVRYATIKRIAEAGKGGRSFLGGSSAKELMEEITKTVINQQKTSLRILSIIQKELEKENIYIINENKVSSSQSKFINDYFIRKVSPALVTIMIGELEAFPALKDSAAYLAVQMKMSKEDEIFTSKTNYALIEIPRSIERFVVLPKEGDKQYIILLDDLIRYCLHNIFSIFKYDSITAHMIKITRDAELDIDSDLSRSFIEKISKSVKNRSEGDPVRFVYDKSIDQETLQYLMTKMRIDDTDSVIPGGRY
;
A
#
# COMPACT_ATOMS: atom_id res chain seq x y z
N MET A 1 27.42 -31.87 -56.99
CA MET A 1 27.82 -31.91 -55.57
C MET A 1 27.14 -30.77 -54.83
N ILE A 2 26.07 -31.08 -54.11
CA ILE A 2 25.26 -30.11 -53.34
C ILE A 2 25.88 -30.06 -51.93
N LYS A 3 26.46 -28.92 -51.54
CA LYS A 3 26.88 -28.67 -50.15
C LYS A 3 25.70 -28.07 -49.39
N ILE A 4 25.04 -28.90 -48.59
CA ILE A 4 24.04 -28.46 -47.61
C ILE A 4 24.80 -27.74 -46.50
N LYS A 5 24.64 -26.42 -46.41
CA LYS A 5 25.02 -25.64 -45.23
C LYS A 5 23.95 -25.92 -44.16
N THR A 6 24.26 -26.77 -43.19
CA THR A 6 23.51 -26.83 -41.94
C THR A 6 23.87 -25.61 -41.11
N THR A 7 22.98 -24.63 -41.07
CA THR A 7 22.99 -23.54 -40.10
C THR A 7 22.79 -24.16 -38.71
N PRO A 8 23.57 -23.79 -37.67
CA PRO A 8 23.25 -24.21 -36.32
C PRO A 8 21.95 -23.54 -35.90
N ASP A 9 20.98 -24.35 -35.52
CA ASP A 9 19.71 -23.90 -34.95
C ASP A 9 20.02 -23.15 -33.64
N GLN A 10 20.01 -21.81 -33.68
CA GLN A 10 20.08 -20.98 -32.49
C GLN A 10 18.77 -21.17 -31.73
N LYS A 11 18.71 -22.16 -30.84
CA LYS A 11 17.70 -22.21 -29.79
C LYS A 11 17.79 -20.91 -29.00
N THR A 12 16.90 -19.98 -29.32
CA THR A 12 16.62 -18.80 -28.51
C THR A 12 15.98 -19.29 -27.21
N ASN A 13 16.82 -19.72 -26.26
CA ASN A 13 16.38 -19.89 -24.88
C ASN A 13 16.02 -18.50 -24.35
N SER A 14 14.79 -18.07 -24.61
CA SER A 14 14.19 -16.88 -24.04
C SER A 14 13.89 -17.18 -22.59
N TYR A 15 14.85 -16.89 -21.72
CA TYR A 15 14.62 -16.94 -20.28
C TYR A 15 13.78 -15.73 -19.89
N PHE A 16 12.63 -15.98 -19.25
CA PHE A 16 11.81 -14.93 -18.67
C PHE A 16 12.49 -14.37 -17.42
N ASN A 17 12.40 -13.06 -17.20
CA ASN A 17 12.91 -12.45 -15.98
C ASN A 17 12.18 -13.05 -14.77
N ARG A 18 12.94 -13.46 -13.75
CA ARG A 18 12.44 -14.16 -12.55
C ARG A 18 11.42 -13.32 -11.78
N GLU A 19 11.61 -12.00 -11.75
CA GLU A 19 10.83 -11.10 -10.91
C GLU A 19 9.47 -10.84 -11.54
N LEU A 20 9.45 -10.67 -12.87
CA LEU A 20 8.22 -10.60 -13.66
C LEU A 20 7.47 -11.94 -13.63
N SER A 21 8.18 -13.07 -13.67
CA SER A 21 7.57 -14.40 -13.54
C SER A 21 6.92 -14.58 -12.16
N TRP A 22 7.54 -14.05 -11.10
CA TRP A 22 6.94 -14.02 -9.77
C TRP A 22 5.67 -13.16 -9.73
N LEU A 23 5.66 -11.99 -10.38
CA LEU A 23 4.45 -11.16 -10.48
C LEU A 23 3.33 -11.87 -11.24
N GLN A 24 3.65 -12.67 -12.27
CA GLN A 24 2.66 -13.49 -12.98
C GLN A 24 2.12 -14.62 -12.10
N PHE A 25 2.97 -15.24 -11.27
CA PHE A 25 2.52 -16.20 -10.27
C PHE A 25 1.53 -15.54 -9.29
N ASN A 26 1.86 -14.36 -8.74
CA ASN A 26 0.94 -13.66 -7.84
C ASN A 26 -0.35 -13.22 -8.54
N ALA A 27 -0.31 -12.92 -9.85
CA ALA A 27 -1.51 -12.66 -10.64
C ALA A 27 -2.47 -13.86 -10.71
N ARG A 28 -1.98 -15.10 -10.58
CA ARG A 28 -2.86 -16.29 -10.50
C ARG A 28 -3.66 -16.32 -9.19
N VAL A 29 -3.13 -15.75 -8.10
CA VAL A 29 -3.90 -15.56 -6.86
C VAL A 29 -5.11 -14.65 -7.09
N LEU A 30 -4.97 -13.61 -7.94
CA LEU A 30 -6.13 -12.80 -8.34
C LEU A 30 -7.14 -13.56 -9.19
N GLN A 31 -6.71 -14.56 -9.96
CA GLN A 31 -7.64 -15.41 -10.73
C GLN A 31 -8.54 -16.22 -9.78
N GLU A 32 -8.01 -16.71 -8.66
CA GLU A 32 -8.81 -17.37 -7.62
C GLU A 32 -9.82 -16.42 -6.96
N ALA A 33 -9.46 -15.15 -6.80
CA ALA A 33 -10.38 -14.11 -6.33
C ALA A 33 -11.46 -13.75 -7.37
N GLU A 34 -11.19 -13.91 -8.66
CA GLU A 34 -12.13 -13.63 -9.74
C GLU A 34 -13.06 -14.82 -10.03
N ALA A 35 -12.62 -16.05 -9.76
CA ALA A 35 -13.35 -17.27 -10.05
C ALA A 35 -14.69 -17.37 -9.28
N THR A 36 -15.81 -17.46 -10.00
CA THR A 36 -17.16 -17.59 -9.42
C THR A 36 -17.41 -18.95 -8.77
N THR A 37 -16.57 -19.95 -9.06
CA THR A 37 -16.56 -21.26 -8.39
C THR A 37 -16.00 -21.19 -6.97
N THR A 38 -15.25 -20.14 -6.64
CA THR A 38 -14.70 -19.91 -5.32
C THR A 38 -15.74 -19.21 -4.43
N PRO A 39 -15.99 -19.69 -3.19
CA PRO A 39 -16.95 -19.05 -2.30
C PRO A 39 -16.63 -17.56 -2.09
N LEU A 40 -17.68 -16.75 -1.95
CA LEU A 40 -17.57 -15.28 -1.97
C LEU A 40 -16.58 -14.71 -0.92
N ILE A 41 -16.58 -15.27 0.28
CA ILE A 41 -15.68 -14.87 1.35
C ILE A 41 -14.23 -15.34 1.10
N GLU A 42 -14.05 -16.51 0.48
CA GLU A 42 -12.71 -16.98 0.09
C GLU A 42 -12.10 -16.09 -1.00
N ARG A 43 -12.93 -15.56 -1.92
CA ARG A 43 -12.48 -14.59 -2.92
C ARG A 43 -11.95 -13.31 -2.27
N LEU A 44 -12.58 -12.80 -1.21
CA LEU A 44 -12.04 -11.69 -0.42
C LEU A 44 -10.70 -12.05 0.23
N ARG A 45 -10.56 -13.28 0.75
CA ARG A 45 -9.30 -13.75 1.34
C ARG A 45 -8.19 -13.81 0.30
N PHE A 46 -8.47 -14.27 -0.93
CA PHE A 46 -7.49 -14.26 -2.01
C PHE A 46 -7.01 -12.85 -2.40
N ILE A 47 -7.88 -11.83 -2.34
CA ILE A 47 -7.44 -10.43 -2.49
C ILE A 47 -6.45 -10.04 -1.38
N GLY A 48 -6.74 -10.46 -0.14
CA GLY A 48 -5.83 -10.28 1.00
C GLY A 48 -4.48 -10.98 0.79
N ILE A 49 -4.49 -12.24 0.34
CA ILE A 49 -3.29 -13.03 0.04
C ILE A 49 -2.47 -12.35 -1.07
N PHE A 50 -3.11 -11.97 -2.18
CA PHE A 50 -2.45 -11.23 -3.27
C PHE A 50 -1.73 -9.98 -2.75
N SER A 51 -2.41 -9.20 -1.90
CA SER A 51 -1.88 -7.95 -1.34
C SER A 51 -0.72 -8.21 -0.38
N ASN A 52 -0.82 -9.21 0.49
CA ASN A 52 0.24 -9.60 1.42
C ASN A 52 1.48 -10.12 0.68
N ASN A 53 1.30 -10.98 -0.32
CA ASN A 53 2.39 -11.46 -1.15
C ASN A 53 3.14 -10.30 -1.83
N LEU A 54 2.39 -9.31 -2.32
CA LEU A 54 2.97 -8.14 -2.94
C LEU A 54 3.77 -7.29 -1.93
N ASP A 55 3.29 -7.15 -0.69
CA ASP A 55 4.09 -6.50 0.36
C ASP A 55 5.46 -7.18 0.53
N GLU A 56 5.48 -8.50 0.65
CA GLU A 56 6.72 -9.28 0.79
C GLU A 56 7.63 -9.20 -0.44
N PHE A 57 7.05 -9.17 -1.64
CA PHE A 57 7.81 -8.94 -2.87
C PHE A 57 8.55 -7.60 -2.84
N PHE A 58 7.91 -6.53 -2.38
CA PHE A 58 8.56 -5.23 -2.30
C PHE A 58 9.64 -5.16 -1.21
N LYS A 59 9.37 -5.74 -0.04
CA LYS A 59 10.33 -5.79 1.08
C LYS A 59 11.62 -6.51 0.73
N VAL A 60 11.53 -7.63 0.00
CA VAL A 60 12.69 -8.50 -0.24
C VAL A 60 13.23 -8.35 -1.65
N ARG A 61 12.39 -8.61 -2.66
CA ARG A 61 12.84 -8.73 -4.06
C ARG A 61 13.07 -7.36 -4.69
N TYR A 62 12.11 -6.45 -4.58
CA TYR A 62 12.27 -5.09 -5.14
C TYR A 62 13.41 -4.34 -4.45
N ALA A 63 13.52 -4.43 -3.13
CA ALA A 63 14.62 -3.86 -2.37
C ALA A 63 15.99 -4.34 -2.88
N THR A 64 16.14 -5.64 -3.16
CA THR A 64 17.37 -6.19 -3.74
C THR A 64 17.70 -5.58 -5.11
N ILE A 65 16.72 -5.46 -6.00
CA ILE A 65 16.90 -4.84 -7.33
C ILE A 65 17.30 -3.37 -7.18
N LYS A 66 16.67 -2.66 -6.24
CA LYS A 66 16.96 -1.26 -5.94
C LYS A 66 18.41 -1.06 -5.51
N ARG A 67 18.91 -1.87 -4.56
CA ARG A 67 20.32 -1.83 -4.12
C ARG A 67 21.29 -2.11 -5.28
N ILE A 68 20.94 -3.02 -6.19
CA ILE A 68 21.73 -3.27 -7.40
C ILE A 68 21.76 -2.04 -8.32
N ALA A 69 20.62 -1.36 -8.48
CA ALA A 69 20.54 -0.12 -9.27
C ALA A 69 21.46 0.96 -8.70
N GLU A 70 21.47 1.12 -7.38
CA GLU A 70 22.28 2.10 -6.65
C GLU A 70 23.78 1.78 -6.69
N ALA A 71 24.16 0.50 -6.61
CA ALA A 71 25.56 0.08 -6.71
C ALA A 71 26.16 0.21 -8.13
N GLY A 72 25.34 0.51 -9.14
CA GLY A 72 25.79 0.84 -10.49
C GLY A 72 26.10 -0.36 -11.39
N LYS A 73 27.13 -0.24 -12.23
CA LYS A 73 27.33 -1.03 -13.48
C LYS A 73 27.58 -2.56 -13.31
N GLY A 74 27.49 -3.12 -12.11
CA GLY A 74 27.83 -4.52 -11.83
C GLY A 74 26.68 -5.55 -11.91
N GLY A 75 25.43 -5.14 -12.09
CA GLY A 75 24.27 -6.03 -11.85
C GLY A 75 23.53 -6.61 -13.06
N ARG A 76 23.85 -6.21 -14.31
CA ARG A 76 23.02 -6.59 -15.48
C ARG A 76 22.96 -8.10 -15.71
N SER A 77 24.05 -8.83 -15.53
CA SER A 77 24.05 -10.29 -15.65
C SER A 77 23.21 -10.97 -14.57
N PHE A 78 23.12 -10.36 -13.38
CA PHE A 78 22.31 -10.85 -12.27
C PHE A 78 20.81 -10.66 -12.50
N LEU A 79 20.43 -9.62 -13.26
CA LEU A 79 19.03 -9.27 -13.57
C LEU A 79 18.54 -9.84 -14.92
N GLY A 80 19.21 -10.87 -15.44
CA GLY A 80 18.83 -11.51 -16.70
C GLY A 80 19.07 -10.66 -17.95
N GLY A 81 19.98 -9.68 -17.89
CA GLY A 81 20.37 -8.83 -19.01
C GLY A 81 19.73 -7.43 -19.00
N SER A 82 18.65 -7.20 -18.25
CA SER A 82 18.00 -5.90 -18.12
C SER A 82 18.79 -4.93 -17.23
N SER A 83 18.65 -3.63 -17.45
CA SER A 83 19.08 -2.67 -16.43
C SER A 83 18.14 -2.71 -15.23
N ALA A 84 18.68 -2.48 -14.03
CA ALA A 84 17.88 -2.49 -12.80
C ALA A 84 16.75 -1.45 -12.83
N LYS A 85 17.01 -0.26 -13.38
CA LYS A 85 16.01 0.80 -13.54
C LYS A 85 14.86 0.38 -14.47
N GLU A 86 15.16 -0.15 -15.65
CA GLU A 86 14.13 -0.66 -16.58
C GLU A 86 13.27 -1.75 -15.94
N LEU A 87 13.90 -2.68 -15.22
CA LEU A 87 13.17 -3.75 -14.52
C LEU A 87 12.26 -3.19 -13.42
N MET A 88 12.72 -2.21 -12.63
CA MET A 88 11.92 -1.55 -11.59
C MET A 88 10.72 -0.80 -12.18
N GLU A 89 10.90 -0.11 -13.31
CA GLU A 89 9.83 0.54 -14.04
C GLU A 89 8.79 -0.47 -14.55
N GLU A 90 9.24 -1.58 -15.13
CA GLU A 90 8.38 -2.65 -15.63
C GLU A 90 7.59 -3.35 -14.51
N ILE A 91 8.24 -3.62 -13.37
CA ILE A 91 7.60 -4.12 -12.16
C ILE A 91 6.51 -3.15 -11.71
N THR A 92 6.85 -1.86 -11.55
CA THR A 92 5.92 -0.84 -11.06
C THR A 92 4.69 -0.75 -11.97
N LYS A 93 4.89 -0.71 -13.29
CA LYS A 93 3.81 -0.71 -14.28
C LYS A 93 2.92 -1.96 -14.20
N THR A 94 3.54 -3.13 -14.06
CA THR A 94 2.83 -4.41 -13.94
C THR A 94 1.97 -4.44 -12.67
N VAL A 95 2.55 -4.02 -11.54
CA VAL A 95 1.85 -3.95 -10.25
C VAL A 95 0.68 -2.97 -10.31
N ILE A 96 0.85 -1.78 -10.88
CA ILE A 96 -0.25 -0.82 -11.05
C ILE A 96 -1.43 -1.45 -11.81
N ASN A 97 -1.16 -2.23 -12.86
CA ASN A 97 -2.21 -2.91 -13.62
C ASN A 97 -2.87 -4.03 -12.81
N GLN A 98 -2.11 -4.82 -12.06
CA GLN A 98 -2.66 -5.86 -11.18
C GLN A 98 -3.50 -5.26 -10.04
N GLN A 99 -3.09 -4.13 -9.47
CA GLN A 99 -3.86 -3.38 -8.47
C GLN A 99 -5.21 -2.91 -9.02
N LYS A 100 -5.24 -2.38 -10.25
CA LYS A 100 -6.51 -2.01 -10.92
C LYS A 100 -7.44 -3.21 -11.06
N THR A 101 -6.90 -4.37 -11.44
CA THR A 101 -7.67 -5.62 -11.50
C THR A 101 -8.20 -6.04 -10.14
N SER A 102 -7.36 -6.01 -9.10
CA SER A 102 -7.77 -6.32 -7.73
C SER A 102 -8.93 -5.44 -7.25
N LEU A 103 -8.86 -4.12 -7.50
CA LEU A 103 -9.94 -3.19 -7.16
C LEU A 103 -11.24 -3.47 -7.92
N ARG A 104 -11.14 -3.85 -9.20
CA ARG A 104 -12.30 -4.27 -9.99
C ARG A 104 -12.96 -5.52 -9.40
N ILE A 105 -12.16 -6.54 -9.06
CA ILE A 105 -12.64 -7.78 -8.44
C ILE A 105 -13.29 -7.49 -7.09
N LEU A 106 -12.66 -6.65 -6.24
CA LEU A 106 -13.23 -6.23 -4.97
C LEU A 106 -14.60 -5.57 -5.13
N SER A 107 -14.75 -4.68 -6.13
CA SER A 107 -16.04 -4.05 -6.41
C SER A 107 -17.11 -5.04 -6.86
N ILE A 108 -16.75 -6.08 -7.61
CA ILE A 108 -17.67 -7.17 -8.00
C ILE A 108 -18.10 -7.94 -6.75
N ILE A 109 -17.16 -8.33 -5.90
CA ILE A 109 -17.46 -9.06 -4.65
C ILE A 109 -18.37 -8.24 -3.74
N GLN A 110 -18.11 -6.93 -3.59
CA GLN A 110 -18.98 -6.06 -2.80
C GLN A 110 -20.42 -6.06 -3.33
N LYS A 111 -20.62 -5.98 -4.65
CA LYS A 111 -21.96 -6.06 -5.25
C LYS A 111 -22.63 -7.42 -5.07
N GLU A 112 -21.86 -8.49 -5.02
CA GLU A 112 -22.38 -9.84 -4.75
C GLU A 112 -22.77 -10.00 -3.27
N LEU A 113 -22.00 -9.42 -2.34
CA LEU A 113 -22.37 -9.37 -0.92
C LEU A 113 -23.68 -8.60 -0.68
N GLU A 114 -23.91 -7.52 -1.43
CA GLU A 114 -25.16 -6.75 -1.35
C GLU A 114 -26.39 -7.60 -1.70
N LYS A 115 -26.26 -8.60 -2.60
CA LYS A 115 -27.35 -9.53 -2.94
C LYS A 115 -27.68 -10.49 -1.79
N GLU A 116 -26.69 -10.76 -0.94
CA GLU A 116 -26.83 -11.55 0.28
C GLU A 116 -27.19 -10.68 1.51
N ASN A 117 -27.66 -9.44 1.29
CA ASN A 117 -27.99 -8.45 2.32
C ASN A 117 -26.80 -8.03 3.22
N ILE A 118 -25.56 -8.19 2.74
CA ILE A 118 -24.34 -7.76 3.44
C ILE A 118 -23.80 -6.50 2.75
N TYR A 119 -23.77 -5.39 3.49
CA TYR A 119 -23.36 -4.09 2.98
C TYR A 119 -22.08 -3.63 3.66
N ILE A 120 -21.02 -3.43 2.86
CA ILE A 120 -19.82 -2.73 3.31
C ILE A 120 -20.00 -1.25 3.00
N ILE A 121 -20.17 -0.42 4.03
CA ILE A 121 -20.43 1.02 3.90
C ILE A 121 -19.24 1.86 4.33
N ASN A 122 -19.22 3.12 3.88
CA ASN A 122 -18.25 4.12 4.29
C ASN A 122 -18.90 5.18 5.20
N GLU A 123 -18.10 6.12 5.67
CA GLU A 123 -18.48 7.19 6.60
C GLU A 123 -19.64 8.06 6.10
N ASN A 124 -19.84 8.16 4.78
CA ASN A 124 -20.87 9.00 4.17
C ASN A 124 -22.23 8.29 4.05
N LYS A 125 -22.31 7.00 4.40
CA LYS A 125 -23.52 6.18 4.30
C LYS A 125 -24.04 5.69 5.65
N VAL A 126 -23.52 6.24 6.74
CA VAL A 126 -23.87 5.89 8.11
C VAL A 126 -25.26 6.43 8.46
N SER A 127 -26.16 5.58 8.94
CA SER A 127 -27.49 6.01 9.43
C SER A 127 -27.41 6.63 10.83
N SER A 128 -28.47 7.29 11.28
CA SER A 128 -28.52 7.87 12.64
C SER A 128 -28.39 6.82 13.75
N SER A 129 -28.93 5.61 13.54
CA SER A 129 -28.84 4.51 14.51
C SER A 129 -27.40 4.00 14.61
N GLN A 130 -26.74 3.85 13.46
CA GLN A 130 -25.35 3.41 13.33
C GLN A 130 -24.37 4.47 13.82
N SER A 131 -24.67 5.76 13.62
CA SER A 131 -23.85 6.89 14.10
C SER A 131 -23.64 6.82 15.61
N LYS A 132 -24.70 6.57 16.38
CA LYS A 132 -24.60 6.42 17.84
C LYS A 132 -23.67 5.26 18.20
N PHE A 133 -23.86 4.10 17.56
CA PHE A 133 -23.00 2.94 17.77
C PHE A 133 -21.54 3.23 17.42
N ILE A 134 -21.27 3.87 16.29
CA ILE A 134 -19.92 4.23 15.84
C ILE A 134 -19.23 5.15 16.84
N ASN A 135 -19.91 6.18 17.32
CA ASN A 135 -19.35 7.09 18.32
C ASN A 135 -19.03 6.37 19.64
N ASP A 136 -19.96 5.55 20.14
CA ASP A 136 -19.74 4.77 21.37
C ASP A 136 -18.57 3.76 21.20
N TYR A 137 -18.53 3.08 20.05
CA TYR A 137 -17.46 2.14 19.71
C TYR A 137 -16.11 2.86 19.60
N PHE A 138 -16.08 4.02 18.95
CA PHE A 138 -14.88 4.84 18.80
C PHE A 138 -14.33 5.25 20.16
N ILE A 139 -15.15 5.88 21.02
CA ILE A 139 -14.73 6.37 22.33
C ILE A 139 -14.22 5.23 23.22
N ARG A 140 -14.91 4.08 23.22
CA ARG A 140 -14.61 2.98 24.15
C ARG A 140 -13.48 2.07 23.68
N LYS A 141 -13.33 1.85 22.37
CA LYS A 141 -12.41 0.85 21.82
C LYS A 141 -11.32 1.42 20.92
N VAL A 142 -11.66 2.35 20.03
CA VAL A 142 -10.72 2.82 19.01
C VAL A 142 -9.83 3.93 19.55
N SER A 143 -10.42 4.98 20.14
CA SER A 143 -9.72 6.15 20.66
C SER A 143 -8.59 5.80 21.65
N PRO A 144 -8.76 4.86 22.60
CA PRO A 144 -7.68 4.49 23.53
C PRO A 144 -6.45 3.84 22.85
N ALA A 145 -6.62 3.25 21.67
CA ALA A 145 -5.56 2.60 20.90
C ALA A 145 -5.05 3.47 19.73
N LEU A 146 -5.65 4.65 19.53
CA LEU A 146 -5.38 5.48 18.36
C LEU A 146 -4.10 6.29 18.58
N VAL A 147 -3.19 6.21 17.62
CA VAL A 147 -1.97 7.04 17.59
C VAL A 147 -2.12 8.08 16.50
N THR A 148 -2.13 9.35 16.91
CA THR A 148 -2.19 10.51 16.03
C THR A 148 -0.89 11.29 16.12
N ILE A 149 -0.27 11.59 14.99
CA ILE A 149 1.00 12.31 14.88
C ILE A 149 0.76 13.58 14.08
N MET A 150 0.85 14.75 14.70
CA MET A 150 0.85 16.03 13.99
C MET A 150 2.18 16.16 13.26
N ILE A 151 2.15 16.22 11.93
CA ILE A 151 3.37 16.27 11.09
C ILE A 151 3.63 17.66 10.49
N GLY A 152 2.63 18.54 10.48
CA GLY A 152 2.78 19.92 9.98
C GLY A 152 3.89 20.70 10.67
N GLU A 153 4.04 20.52 11.99
CA GLU A 153 4.99 21.25 12.85
C GLU A 153 6.33 20.52 13.05
N LEU A 154 6.49 19.31 12.51
CA LEU A 154 7.72 18.54 12.74
C LEU A 154 8.82 18.96 11.78
N GLU A 155 9.99 19.25 12.36
CA GLU A 155 11.23 19.45 11.61
C GLU A 155 11.60 18.19 10.82
N ALA A 156 11.49 17.02 11.46
CA ALA A 156 11.75 15.71 10.86
C ALA A 156 10.46 14.87 10.77
N PHE A 157 10.25 14.23 9.62
CA PHE A 157 9.12 13.33 9.43
C PHE A 157 9.24 12.10 10.34
N PRO A 158 8.16 11.65 10.99
CA PRO A 158 8.22 10.53 11.93
C PRO A 158 8.62 9.23 11.22
N ALA A 159 9.37 8.38 11.93
CA ALA A 159 9.67 7.04 11.45
C ALA A 159 8.39 6.19 11.43
N LEU A 160 7.79 6.03 10.25
CA LEU A 160 6.61 5.18 10.10
C LEU A 160 6.98 3.71 10.23
N LYS A 161 6.16 2.97 10.99
CA LYS A 161 6.32 1.53 11.20
C LYS A 161 6.15 0.79 9.87
N ASP A 162 6.99 -0.20 9.64
CA ASP A 162 6.88 -0.99 8.41
C ASP A 162 5.53 -1.72 8.31
N SER A 163 5.01 -1.76 7.09
CA SER A 163 3.72 -2.37 6.74
C SER A 163 2.50 -1.79 7.49
N ALA A 164 2.66 -0.73 8.28
CA ALA A 164 1.54 -0.04 8.91
C ALA A 164 0.83 0.84 7.88
N ALA A 165 -0.49 0.86 7.97
CA ALA A 165 -1.32 1.72 7.15
C ALA A 165 -1.67 2.96 7.98
N TYR A 166 -1.64 4.12 7.33
CA TYR A 166 -1.92 5.41 7.97
C TYR A 166 -3.00 6.14 7.19
N LEU A 167 -3.82 6.92 7.90
CA LEU A 167 -4.58 8.00 7.28
C LEU A 167 -3.74 9.27 7.33
N ALA A 168 -3.38 9.79 6.18
CA ALA A 168 -2.85 11.14 6.02
C ALA A 168 -4.02 12.13 6.06
N VAL A 169 -4.06 12.93 7.12
CA VAL A 169 -5.09 13.94 7.36
C VAL A 169 -4.57 15.30 6.94
N GLN A 170 -5.34 16.01 6.11
CA GLN A 170 -5.15 17.42 5.80
C GLN A 170 -6.25 18.22 6.50
N MET A 171 -5.85 19.25 7.24
CA MET A 171 -6.75 20.24 7.84
C MET A 171 -6.45 21.60 7.23
N LYS A 172 -7.46 22.24 6.62
CA LYS A 172 -7.37 23.66 6.24
C LYS A 172 -7.81 24.49 7.43
N MET A 173 -6.86 25.13 8.09
CA MET A 173 -7.06 25.79 9.37
C MET A 173 -7.92 27.05 9.20
N SER A 174 -8.83 27.26 10.16
CA SER A 174 -9.63 28.48 10.21
C SER A 174 -8.76 29.65 10.66
N LYS A 175 -9.10 30.86 10.23
CA LYS A 175 -8.45 32.09 10.74
C LYS A 175 -8.67 32.32 12.24
N GLU A 176 -9.66 31.65 12.81
CA GLU A 176 -9.98 31.71 14.24
C GLU A 176 -9.22 30.69 15.07
N ASP A 177 -8.39 29.84 14.45
CA ASP A 177 -7.54 28.91 15.17
C ASP A 177 -6.39 29.67 15.83
N GLU A 178 -6.26 29.53 17.14
CA GLU A 178 -5.26 30.23 17.94
C GLU A 178 -3.98 29.38 18.13
N ILE A 179 -4.01 28.11 17.71
CA ILE A 179 -2.95 27.14 17.94
C ILE A 179 -1.96 27.16 16.78
N PHE A 180 -2.46 27.11 15.54
CA PHE A 180 -1.62 27.07 14.35
C PHE A 180 -1.73 28.35 13.54
N THR A 181 -0.57 28.89 13.14
CA THR A 181 -0.48 30.05 12.26
C THR A 181 -0.47 29.66 10.78
N SER A 182 -0.24 28.37 10.49
CA SER A 182 -0.24 27.82 9.14
C SER A 182 -1.67 27.67 8.61
N LYS A 183 -1.86 27.96 7.31
CA LYS A 183 -3.17 27.80 6.65
C LYS A 183 -3.60 26.34 6.49
N THR A 184 -2.62 25.44 6.44
CA THR A 184 -2.84 24.01 6.26
C THR A 184 -1.96 23.27 7.25
N ASN A 185 -2.55 22.35 7.99
CA ASN A 185 -1.84 21.45 8.88
C ASN A 185 -2.10 19.99 8.48
N TYR A 186 -1.15 19.13 8.82
CA TYR A 186 -1.13 17.73 8.44
C TYR A 186 -0.96 16.85 9.66
N ALA A 187 -1.67 15.72 9.68
CA ALA A 187 -1.51 14.70 10.69
C ALA A 187 -1.48 13.30 10.05
N LEU A 188 -0.92 12.34 10.76
CA LEU A 188 -1.01 10.93 10.45
C LEU A 188 -1.77 10.22 11.56
N ILE A 189 -2.72 9.39 11.20
CA ILE A 189 -3.37 8.47 12.14
C ILE A 189 -2.92 7.06 11.77
N GLU A 190 -2.25 6.36 12.68
CA GLU A 190 -1.92 4.95 12.51
C GLU A 190 -3.19 4.10 12.67
N ILE A 191 -3.49 3.23 11.70
CA ILE A 191 -4.60 2.29 11.83
C ILE A 191 -4.21 1.19 12.83
N PRO A 192 -4.90 1.07 13.99
CA PRO A 192 -4.46 0.17 15.04
C PRO A 192 -4.73 -1.29 14.66
N ARG A 193 -3.68 -2.12 14.69
CA ARG A 193 -3.77 -3.56 14.37
C ARG A 193 -4.42 -4.40 15.48
N SER A 194 -4.51 -3.86 16.69
CA SER A 194 -5.15 -4.53 17.84
C SER A 194 -6.68 -4.51 17.78
N ILE A 195 -7.27 -3.74 16.86
CA ILE A 195 -8.71 -3.62 16.67
C ILE A 195 -9.08 -4.31 15.35
N GLU A 196 -10.19 -5.05 15.35
CA GLU A 196 -10.70 -5.67 14.14
C GLU A 196 -10.97 -4.63 13.04
N ARG A 197 -10.42 -4.87 11.84
CA ARG A 197 -10.56 -3.94 10.72
C ARG A 197 -11.98 -3.89 10.16
N PHE A 198 -12.78 -4.94 10.36
CA PHE A 198 -14.18 -5.00 9.94
C PHE A 198 -15.07 -4.88 11.16
N VAL A 199 -15.77 -3.75 11.30
CA VAL A 199 -16.68 -3.51 12.42
C VAL A 199 -18.11 -3.75 11.96
N VAL A 200 -18.76 -4.75 12.57
CA VAL A 200 -20.17 -5.04 12.30
C VAL A 200 -21.04 -3.99 12.99
N LEU A 201 -21.87 -3.31 12.21
CA LEU A 201 -22.80 -2.30 12.67
C LEU A 201 -24.17 -2.93 13.03
N PRO A 202 -24.99 -2.23 13.82
CA PRO A 202 -26.37 -2.65 14.08
C PRO A 202 -27.14 -2.93 12.78
N LYS A 203 -27.88 -4.04 12.78
CA LYS A 203 -28.74 -4.41 11.65
C LYS A 203 -29.89 -3.43 11.49
N GLU A 204 -30.32 -3.23 10.25
CA GLU A 204 -31.56 -2.51 9.93
C GLU A 204 -32.47 -3.43 9.12
N GLY A 205 -33.48 -4.01 9.79
CA GLY A 205 -34.25 -5.13 9.24
C GLY A 205 -33.35 -6.35 9.02
N ASP A 206 -33.42 -6.95 7.83
CA ASP A 206 -32.60 -8.10 7.44
C ASP A 206 -31.20 -7.72 6.94
N LYS A 207 -30.90 -6.42 6.82
CA LYS A 207 -29.64 -5.94 6.27
C LYS A 207 -28.53 -5.92 7.32
N GLN A 208 -27.41 -6.53 6.97
CA GLN A 208 -26.20 -6.52 7.77
C GLN A 208 -25.21 -5.48 7.23
N TYR A 209 -24.69 -4.64 8.11
CA TYR A 209 -23.79 -3.56 7.75
C TYR A 209 -22.42 -3.77 8.38
N ILE A 210 -21.38 -3.49 7.61
CA ILE A 210 -19.98 -3.53 8.03
C ILE A 210 -19.36 -2.19 7.63
N ILE A 211 -18.64 -1.56 8.54
CA ILE A 211 -17.78 -0.42 8.25
C ILE A 211 -16.33 -0.82 8.47
N LEU A 212 -15.44 -0.39 7.58
CA LEU A 212 -14.01 -0.58 7.81
C LEU A 212 -13.56 0.36 8.93
N LEU A 213 -12.62 -0.08 9.76
CA LEU A 213 -12.04 0.72 10.83
C LEU A 213 -11.48 2.05 10.28
N ASP A 214 -10.92 2.02 9.08
CA ASP A 214 -10.43 3.18 8.35
C ASP A 214 -11.54 4.24 8.16
N ASP A 215 -12.74 3.84 7.72
CA ASP A 215 -13.89 4.74 7.56
C ASP A 215 -14.57 5.11 8.88
N LEU A 216 -14.53 4.23 9.87
CA LEU A 216 -14.98 4.55 11.23
C LEU A 216 -14.12 5.70 11.81
N ILE A 217 -12.80 5.63 11.64
CA ILE A 217 -11.89 6.72 12.04
C ILE A 217 -12.16 7.99 11.24
N ARG A 218 -12.40 7.88 9.92
CA ARG A 218 -12.78 9.03 9.07
C ARG A 218 -14.06 9.71 9.56
N TYR A 219 -15.07 8.91 9.92
CA TYR A 219 -16.32 9.42 10.50
C TYR A 219 -16.05 10.22 11.79
N CYS A 220 -15.14 9.74 12.62
CA CYS A 220 -14.80 10.33 13.92
C CYS A 220 -13.67 11.38 13.88
N LEU A 221 -13.24 11.86 12.71
CA LEU A 221 -12.20 12.91 12.62
C LEU A 221 -12.56 14.18 13.39
N HIS A 222 -13.84 14.54 13.41
CA HIS A 222 -14.35 15.68 14.18
C HIS A 222 -14.11 15.54 15.68
N ASN A 223 -14.16 14.32 16.22
CA ASN A 223 -13.84 14.06 17.63
C ASN A 223 -12.33 14.11 17.87
N ILE A 224 -11.55 13.49 16.97
CA ILE A 224 -10.08 13.41 17.07
C ILE A 224 -9.43 14.80 17.08
N PHE A 225 -9.88 15.67 16.17
CA PHE A 225 -9.31 17.00 15.97
C PHE A 225 -10.20 18.11 16.54
N SER A 226 -11.07 17.78 17.50
CA SER A 226 -12.03 18.72 18.11
C SER A 226 -11.41 19.94 18.79
N ILE A 227 -10.13 19.86 19.18
CA ILE A 227 -9.39 20.97 19.78
C ILE A 227 -8.94 22.03 18.77
N PHE A 228 -8.99 21.72 17.47
CA PHE A 228 -8.55 22.61 16.40
C PHE A 228 -9.75 23.18 15.66
N LYS A 229 -9.62 24.43 15.18
CA LYS A 229 -10.61 25.04 14.30
C LYS A 229 -10.14 24.96 12.85
N TYR A 230 -10.90 24.28 12.01
CA TYR A 230 -10.59 24.12 10.59
C TYR A 230 -11.84 24.34 9.74
N ASP A 231 -11.64 24.89 8.55
CA ASP A 231 -12.68 25.10 7.55
C ASP A 231 -13.01 23.79 6.81
N SER A 232 -12.03 22.89 6.70
CA SER A 232 -12.23 21.56 6.11
C SER A 232 -11.18 20.56 6.61
N ILE A 233 -11.57 19.29 6.64
CA ILE A 233 -10.71 18.16 6.98
C ILE A 233 -10.90 17.04 5.98
N THR A 234 -9.81 16.48 5.49
CA THR A 234 -9.82 15.29 4.62
C THR A 234 -8.82 14.28 5.13
N ALA A 235 -9.04 13.01 4.83
CA ALA A 235 -8.11 11.94 5.17
C ALA A 235 -7.92 11.02 3.95
N HIS A 236 -6.73 10.47 3.78
CA HIS A 236 -6.40 9.60 2.65
C HIS A 236 -5.49 8.48 3.11
N MET A 237 -5.75 7.25 2.67
CA MET A 237 -4.91 6.13 3.06
C MET A 237 -3.54 6.24 2.41
N ILE A 238 -2.51 6.03 3.21
CA ILE A 238 -1.14 5.86 2.75
C ILE A 238 -0.52 4.63 3.41
N LYS A 239 0.40 4.00 2.70
CA LYS A 239 1.17 2.86 3.20
C LYS A 239 2.58 2.95 2.66
N ILE A 240 3.54 2.78 3.57
CA ILE A 240 4.95 2.67 3.20
C ILE A 240 5.36 1.23 3.40
N THR A 241 6.21 0.76 2.49
CA THR A 241 6.96 -0.47 2.67
C THR A 241 8.43 -0.09 2.69
N ARG A 242 9.11 -0.56 3.72
CA ARG A 242 10.54 -0.33 3.93
C ARG A 242 11.29 -1.61 3.62
N ASP A 243 12.56 -1.42 3.30
CA ASP A 243 13.50 -2.51 3.10
C ASP A 243 13.63 -3.36 4.38
N ALA A 244 13.61 -4.68 4.25
CA ALA A 244 13.75 -5.62 5.37
C ALA A 244 15.22 -6.01 5.62
N GLU A 245 15.52 -6.45 6.84
CA GLU A 245 16.75 -7.16 7.16
C GLU A 245 16.88 -8.39 6.22
N LEU A 246 18.09 -8.61 5.72
CA LEU A 246 18.40 -9.60 4.69
C LEU A 246 18.16 -11.05 5.16
N ASP A 247 16.95 -11.58 4.99
CA ASP A 247 16.72 -13.02 5.01
C ASP A 247 16.96 -13.57 3.59
N ILE A 248 18.25 -13.75 3.28
CA ILE A 248 18.69 -14.20 1.96
C ILE A 248 18.33 -15.68 1.83
N ASP A 249 17.26 -15.93 1.08
CA ASP A 249 16.87 -17.25 0.60
C ASP A 249 18.08 -17.94 -0.05
N SER A 250 18.35 -19.17 0.37
CA SER A 250 19.65 -19.88 0.28
C SER A 250 20.23 -20.14 -1.13
N ASP A 251 19.59 -19.66 -2.19
CA ASP A 251 19.80 -20.19 -3.54
C ASP A 251 20.75 -19.39 -4.46
N LEU A 252 21.22 -18.17 -4.12
CA LEU A 252 22.18 -17.43 -4.97
C LEU A 252 23.14 -16.49 -4.21
N SER A 253 24.45 -16.73 -4.39
CA SER A 253 25.63 -15.89 -4.12
C SER A 253 25.53 -14.82 -3.01
N ARG A 254 25.41 -15.26 -1.74
CA ARG A 254 25.67 -14.42 -0.54
C ARG A 254 26.83 -13.44 -0.75
N SER A 255 27.94 -13.92 -1.34
CA SER A 255 29.14 -13.10 -1.53
C SER A 255 29.00 -11.91 -2.49
N PHE A 256 28.10 -11.95 -3.47
CA PHE A 256 27.88 -10.83 -4.39
C PHE A 256 26.93 -9.80 -3.79
N ILE A 257 25.83 -10.26 -3.19
CA ILE A 257 24.85 -9.40 -2.52
C ILE A 257 25.49 -8.73 -1.29
N GLU A 258 26.25 -9.46 -0.47
CA GLU A 258 27.01 -8.87 0.65
C GLU A 258 28.01 -7.80 0.18
N LYS A 259 28.67 -8.01 -0.97
CA LYS A 259 29.61 -7.03 -1.54
C LYS A 259 28.88 -5.77 -2.03
N ILE A 260 27.70 -5.92 -2.64
CA ILE A 260 26.84 -4.80 -3.04
C ILE A 260 26.37 -4.05 -1.80
N SER A 261 25.80 -4.74 -0.81
CA SER A 261 25.34 -4.11 0.45
C SER A 261 26.46 -3.35 1.15
N LYS A 262 27.70 -3.88 1.19
CA LYS A 262 28.86 -3.16 1.75
C LYS A 262 29.31 -1.95 0.93
N SER A 263 28.98 -1.90 -0.36
CA SER A 263 29.37 -0.81 -1.28
C SER A 263 28.39 0.36 -1.27
N VAL A 264 27.14 0.15 -0.85
CA VAL A 264 26.14 1.20 -0.70
C VAL A 264 26.36 1.91 0.64
N LYS A 265 27.18 2.97 0.63
CA LYS A 265 27.63 3.69 1.84
C LYS A 265 26.56 4.54 2.55
N ASN A 266 25.42 4.83 1.92
CA ASN A 266 24.51 5.88 2.37
C ASN A 266 23.06 5.43 2.67
N ARG A 267 22.74 4.13 2.57
CA ARG A 267 21.41 3.62 2.94
C ARG A 267 21.50 2.70 4.14
N SER A 268 20.68 2.98 5.15
CA SER A 268 20.51 2.15 6.32
C SER A 268 19.31 1.24 6.12
N GLU A 269 19.25 0.15 6.89
CA GLU A 269 18.03 -0.62 7.06
C GLU A 269 16.82 0.31 7.32
N GLY A 270 15.69 0.03 6.68
CA GLY A 270 14.47 0.82 6.86
C GLY A 270 14.24 1.95 5.86
N ASP A 271 15.04 2.10 4.80
CA ASP A 271 14.72 3.07 3.76
C ASP A 271 13.44 2.69 2.97
N PRO A 272 12.66 3.67 2.48
CA PRO A 272 11.47 3.37 1.69
C PRO A 272 11.87 2.63 0.41
N VAL A 273 11.00 1.69 0.03
CA VAL A 273 11.07 0.96 -1.26
C VAL A 273 9.79 1.14 -2.06
N ARG A 274 8.66 1.31 -1.37
CA ARG A 274 7.36 1.53 -1.98
C ARG A 274 6.50 2.47 -1.15
N PHE A 275 5.85 3.39 -1.84
CA PHE A 275 4.83 4.26 -1.30
C PHE A 275 3.52 4.06 -2.06
N VAL A 276 2.50 3.58 -1.34
CA VAL A 276 1.14 3.40 -1.85
C VAL A 276 0.26 4.50 -1.25
N TYR A 277 -0.54 5.15 -2.08
CA TYR A 277 -1.41 6.24 -1.64
C TYR A 277 -2.80 6.14 -2.28
N ASP A 278 -3.82 6.60 -1.58
CA ASP A 278 -5.18 6.74 -2.13
C ASP A 278 -5.15 7.71 -3.30
N LYS A 279 -5.54 7.26 -4.49
CA LYS A 279 -5.54 8.08 -5.71
C LYS A 279 -6.43 9.33 -5.64
N SER A 280 -7.33 9.44 -4.66
CA SER A 280 -8.14 10.64 -4.45
C SER A 280 -7.45 11.71 -3.60
N ILE A 281 -6.26 11.43 -3.05
CA ILE A 281 -5.48 12.43 -2.32
C ILE A 281 -5.20 13.64 -3.22
N ASP A 282 -5.30 14.84 -2.67
CA ASP A 282 -4.99 16.04 -3.43
C ASP A 282 -3.48 16.16 -3.68
N GLN A 283 -3.13 16.82 -4.78
CA GLN A 283 -1.74 16.91 -5.24
C GLN A 283 -0.84 17.66 -4.25
N GLU A 284 -1.38 18.63 -3.50
CA GLU A 284 -0.62 19.39 -2.50
C GLU A 284 -0.21 18.47 -1.34
N THR A 285 -1.16 17.71 -0.78
CA THR A 285 -0.88 16.72 0.27
C THR A 285 0.09 15.64 -0.23
N LEU A 286 -0.10 15.12 -1.44
CA LEU A 286 0.79 14.10 -2.00
C LEU A 286 2.23 14.62 -2.10
N GLN A 287 2.41 15.82 -2.65
CA GLN A 287 3.74 16.42 -2.79
C GLN A 287 4.38 16.72 -1.43
N TYR A 288 3.59 17.20 -0.47
CA TYR A 288 4.04 17.43 0.90
C TYR A 288 4.59 16.14 1.52
N LEU A 289 3.82 15.05 1.43
CA LEU A 289 4.21 13.74 1.94
C LEU A 289 5.47 13.22 1.24
N MET A 290 5.49 13.20 -0.11
CA MET A 290 6.63 12.71 -0.88
C MET A 290 7.92 13.46 -0.53
N THR A 291 7.84 14.78 -0.38
CA THR A 291 8.99 15.63 -0.02
C THR A 291 9.47 15.33 1.39
N LYS A 292 8.56 15.28 2.37
CA LYS A 292 8.92 15.02 3.77
C LYS A 292 9.48 13.62 4.00
N MET A 293 9.00 12.63 3.23
CA MET A 293 9.45 11.24 3.31
C MET A 293 10.71 10.95 2.47
N ARG A 294 11.20 11.94 1.71
CA ARG A 294 12.36 11.81 0.82
C ARG A 294 12.21 10.68 -0.21
N ILE A 295 11.00 10.54 -0.77
CA ILE A 295 10.72 9.58 -1.83
C ILE A 295 11.44 10.04 -3.11
N ASP A 296 12.28 9.18 -3.67
CA ASP A 296 13.13 9.47 -4.83
C ASP A 296 12.65 8.75 -6.11
N ASP A 297 13.37 8.94 -7.24
CA ASP A 297 13.05 8.35 -8.54
C ASP A 297 13.19 6.82 -8.59
N THR A 298 13.83 6.23 -7.59
CA THR A 298 14.05 4.79 -7.46
C THR A 298 13.05 4.13 -6.50
N ASP A 299 12.21 4.91 -5.83
CA ASP A 299 11.08 4.42 -5.05
C ASP A 299 9.86 4.09 -5.92
N SER A 300 9.20 2.97 -5.64
CA SER A 300 7.96 2.62 -6.34
C SER A 300 6.79 3.42 -5.76
N VAL A 301 6.27 4.38 -6.52
CA VAL A 301 5.11 5.20 -6.14
C VAL A 301 3.87 4.67 -6.85
N ILE A 302 2.90 4.16 -6.08
CA ILE A 302 1.76 3.41 -6.62
C ILE A 302 0.44 4.06 -6.20
N PRO A 303 -0.37 4.57 -7.15
CA PRO A 303 -1.73 5.02 -6.86
C PRO A 303 -2.62 3.80 -6.57
N GLY A 304 -3.12 3.72 -5.34
CA GLY A 304 -3.97 2.67 -4.83
C GLY A 304 -5.46 3.03 -4.82
N GLY A 305 -6.25 2.13 -4.23
CA GLY A 305 -7.64 2.40 -3.88
C GLY A 305 -7.75 3.15 -2.55
N ARG A 306 -8.98 3.29 -2.07
CA ARG A 306 -9.29 3.96 -0.81
C ARG A 306 -8.73 3.25 0.44
N TYR A 307 -8.49 1.93 0.38
CA TYR A 307 -8.12 1.07 1.52
C TYR A 307 -6.82 0.31 1.30
#